data_AF-Q0KAF9-F1
#
_entry.id   AF-Q0KAF9-F1
#
_cell.length_a   1.000
_cell.length_b   1.000
_cell.length_c   1.000
_cell.angle_alpha   90.00
_cell.angle_beta   90.00
_cell.angle_gamma   90.00
#
_symmetry.space_group_name_H-M   'P 1'
#
loop_
_entity.id
_entity.type
_entity.pdbx_description
1 polymer ?
#
loop_
_entity_poly.entity_id
_entity_poly.type
_entity_poly.pdbx_seq_one_letter_code
_entity_poly.pdbx_strand_id
1 'polypeptide(L)'
;MRKVLRTYQFVQTMPEPIDRLSALLERFRARAHLFHQGPLCGLTQFAAQPGRGFLHVLRRGELELRHPPGSGLPGSLRFDEPTLLFYPRPVHHMFHNPPQEGSDFTCAALDFDGGARNPVVRALPPLIALPLAHVAGLEQSLALLFAEAGQVRCGHRLLADRLFEVVLIQLLRWLIDHHQEAGIQAGLIAGLSDPRLARALVALHEAPGEPWDLPRMAARAGMSRSAFAATFRLVVGQPPADYLTDWRLTLAQAQLRLGRPVKSVALELGYANASALSRAFTARLGQSPRQWLEREEEGKEGETAGKLLPADAAAGLLPSPARGRGAGGEGGSV
;
A
#
# COMPACT_ATOMS: atom_id res chain seq x y z
N MET A 1 9.83 46.74 50.47
CA MET A 1 9.03 45.54 50.11
C MET A 1 9.19 45.27 48.62
N ARG A 2 9.98 44.25 48.25
CA ARG A 2 10.27 43.86 46.86
C ARG A 2 9.10 43.03 46.31
N LYS A 3 8.46 43.47 45.22
CA LYS A 3 7.51 42.66 44.44
C LYS A 3 8.31 41.69 43.57
N VAL A 4 8.18 40.40 43.85
CA VAL A 4 8.74 39.32 43.05
C VAL A 4 7.82 39.12 41.83
N LEU A 5 8.33 39.46 40.64
CA LEU A 5 7.70 39.13 39.37
C LEU A 5 7.92 37.63 39.12
N ARG A 6 6.83 36.85 39.14
CA ARG A 6 6.84 35.43 38.82
C ARG A 6 6.66 35.29 37.31
N THR A 7 7.78 35.19 36.59
CA THR A 7 7.79 34.90 35.15
C THR A 7 7.40 33.43 34.97
N TYR A 8 6.18 33.18 34.52
CA TYR A 8 5.78 31.85 34.04
C TYR A 8 6.42 31.63 32.67
N GLN A 9 7.53 30.89 32.63
CA GLN A 9 8.04 30.29 31.40
C GLN A 9 7.05 29.22 30.94
N PHE A 10 6.24 29.54 29.93
CA PHE A 10 5.63 28.53 29.09
C PHE A 10 6.75 27.85 28.31
N VAL A 11 7.28 26.74 28.85
CA VAL A 11 8.04 25.80 28.05
C VAL A 11 7.05 25.18 27.08
N GLN A 12 7.04 25.66 25.84
CA GLN A 12 6.42 24.94 24.73
C GLN A 12 7.22 23.65 24.58
N THR A 13 6.77 22.57 25.24
CA THR A 13 7.28 21.23 24.96
C THR A 13 6.95 20.94 23.51
N MET A 14 7.99 20.92 22.65
CA MET A 14 7.84 20.41 21.30
C MET A 14 7.20 19.02 21.40
N PRO A 15 6.08 18.75 20.70
CA PRO A 15 5.45 17.44 20.77
C PRO A 15 6.47 16.38 20.35
N GLU A 16 6.58 15.33 21.16
CA GLU A 16 7.47 14.20 20.88
C GLU A 16 7.17 13.67 19.47
N PRO A 17 8.19 13.46 18.62
CA PRO A 17 7.97 12.94 17.28
C PRO A 17 7.33 11.55 17.37
N ILE A 18 6.18 11.39 16.71
CA ILE A 18 5.39 10.16 16.77
C ILE A 18 5.68 9.34 15.52
N ASP A 19 5.99 8.07 15.70
CA ASP A 19 6.04 7.13 14.59
C ASP A 19 4.63 6.76 14.15
N ARG A 20 4.21 7.32 13.01
CA ARG A 20 2.86 7.15 12.45
C ARG A 20 2.66 5.84 11.69
N LEU A 21 3.73 5.10 11.38
CA LEU A 21 3.68 3.97 10.44
C LEU A 21 4.13 2.64 11.05
N SER A 22 5.08 2.61 12.00
CA SER A 22 5.67 1.35 12.46
C SER A 22 4.64 0.36 13.01
N ALA A 23 3.73 0.81 13.88
CA ALA A 23 2.68 -0.03 14.44
C ALA A 23 1.75 -0.66 13.37
N LEU A 24 1.58 0.01 12.22
CA LEU A 24 0.84 -0.50 11.06
C LEU A 24 1.69 -1.49 10.28
N LEU A 25 2.88 -1.08 9.84
CA LEU A 25 3.71 -1.82 8.89
C LEU A 25 4.38 -3.06 9.50
N GLU A 26 4.63 -3.09 10.81
CA GLU A 26 5.14 -4.28 11.49
C GLU A 26 4.13 -5.43 11.49
N ARG A 27 2.84 -5.09 11.57
CA ARG A 27 1.70 -6.03 11.64
C ARG A 27 1.08 -6.34 10.29
N PHE A 28 1.14 -5.40 9.36
CA PHE A 28 0.52 -5.45 8.04
C PHE A 28 1.58 -5.17 6.99
N ARG A 29 2.51 -6.11 6.83
CA ARG A 29 3.68 -5.91 5.98
C ARG A 29 3.28 -5.86 4.51
N ALA A 30 4.05 -5.08 3.76
CA ALA A 30 4.04 -5.10 2.31
C ALA A 30 5.34 -5.74 1.84
N ARG A 31 5.26 -6.67 0.90
CA ARG A 31 6.42 -7.30 0.26
C ARG A 31 6.42 -6.93 -1.20
N ALA A 32 7.56 -6.49 -1.70
CA ALA A 32 7.72 -6.19 -3.12
C ALA A 32 8.41 -7.34 -3.85
N HIS A 33 8.03 -7.51 -5.11
CA HIS A 33 8.62 -8.49 -6.03
C HIS A 33 8.87 -7.83 -7.38
N LEU A 34 10.14 -7.51 -7.66
CA LEU A 34 10.60 -7.02 -8.95
C LEU A 34 10.26 -8.05 -10.02
N PHE A 35 9.49 -7.63 -11.02
CA PHE A 35 9.16 -8.47 -12.18
C PHE A 35 9.57 -7.86 -13.51
N HIS A 36 9.77 -6.54 -13.58
CA HIS A 36 10.21 -5.88 -14.81
C HIS A 36 11.18 -4.74 -14.54
N GLN A 37 12.12 -4.60 -15.47
CA GLN A 37 13.03 -3.47 -15.53
C GLN A 37 13.47 -3.20 -16.97
N GLY A 38 13.61 -1.92 -17.29
CA GLY A 38 14.11 -1.44 -18.56
C GLY A 38 12.98 -0.97 -19.46
N PRO A 39 13.24 -0.83 -20.78
CA PRO A 39 12.26 -0.29 -21.70
C PRO A 39 11.05 -1.23 -21.84
N LEU A 40 9.85 -0.65 -21.78
CA LEU A 40 8.62 -1.25 -22.25
C LEU A 40 8.19 -0.53 -23.53
N CYS A 41 8.03 -1.28 -24.62
CA CYS A 41 7.59 -0.76 -25.91
C CYS A 41 6.20 -1.29 -26.27
N GLY A 42 5.42 -0.50 -27.00
CA GLY A 42 4.10 -0.91 -27.46
C GLY A 42 3.13 -1.18 -26.30
N LEU A 43 2.36 -2.27 -26.40
CA LEU A 43 1.33 -2.61 -25.43
C LEU A 43 1.83 -3.61 -24.38
N THR A 44 1.78 -3.23 -23.11
CA THR A 44 2.04 -4.12 -21.97
C THR A 44 0.80 -4.19 -21.08
N GLN A 45 0.39 -5.39 -20.65
CA GLN A 45 -0.81 -5.59 -19.85
C GLN A 45 -0.47 -6.13 -18.46
N PHE A 46 -1.17 -5.63 -17.45
CA PHE A 46 -1.03 -6.06 -16.06
C PHE A 46 -2.38 -6.57 -15.57
N ALA A 47 -2.47 -7.88 -15.36
CA ALA A 47 -3.71 -8.52 -14.92
C ALA A 47 -3.97 -8.26 -13.43
N ALA A 48 -5.23 -7.97 -13.08
CA ALA A 48 -5.66 -7.94 -11.68
C ALA A 48 -5.59 -9.35 -11.09
N GLN A 49 -4.77 -9.52 -10.06
CA GLN A 49 -4.67 -10.77 -9.29
C GLN A 49 -5.11 -10.51 -7.85
N PRO A 50 -5.98 -11.34 -7.24
CA PRO A 50 -6.43 -11.14 -5.87
C PRO A 50 -5.26 -10.91 -4.90
N GLY A 51 -5.39 -9.89 -4.04
CA GLY A 51 -4.37 -9.59 -3.02
C GLY A 51 -3.08 -8.92 -3.52
N ARG A 52 -2.91 -8.75 -4.83
CA ARG A 52 -1.71 -8.17 -5.44
C ARG A 52 -1.93 -6.72 -5.88
N GLY A 53 -1.10 -5.83 -5.36
CA GLY A 53 -0.91 -4.47 -5.85
C GLY A 53 0.28 -4.37 -6.82
N PHE A 54 0.51 -3.17 -7.33
CA PHE A 54 1.63 -2.87 -8.21
C PHE A 54 2.25 -1.52 -7.90
N LEU A 55 3.57 -1.43 -8.04
CA LEU A 55 4.33 -0.19 -8.00
C LEU A 55 5.19 -0.11 -9.25
N HIS A 56 4.87 0.86 -10.12
CA HIS A 56 5.61 1.12 -11.34
C HIS A 56 6.28 2.48 -11.21
N VAL A 57 7.54 2.53 -11.60
CA VAL A 57 8.30 3.78 -11.64
C VAL A 57 8.75 4.01 -13.07
N LEU A 58 8.13 5.00 -13.72
CA LEU A 58 8.58 5.54 -15.01
C LEU A 58 9.80 6.41 -14.74
N ARG A 59 10.98 5.96 -15.17
CA ARG A 59 12.23 6.69 -15.01
C ARG A 59 12.41 7.76 -16.07
N ARG A 60 12.00 7.48 -17.30
CA ARG A 60 12.06 8.38 -18.47
C ARG A 60 11.21 7.84 -19.61
N GLY A 61 10.77 8.73 -20.49
CA GLY A 61 9.92 8.41 -21.64
C GLY A 61 8.47 8.83 -21.42
N GLU A 62 7.61 8.49 -22.36
CA GLU A 62 6.18 8.80 -22.34
C GLU A 62 5.34 7.54 -22.09
N LEU A 63 4.24 7.69 -21.37
CA LEU A 63 3.29 6.62 -21.10
C LEU A 63 1.87 7.08 -21.39
N GLU A 64 1.15 6.34 -22.22
CA GLU A 64 -0.31 6.33 -22.18
C GLU A 64 -0.77 5.13 -21.34
N LEU A 65 -1.38 5.41 -20.20
CA LEU A 65 -1.95 4.43 -19.28
C LEU A 65 -3.44 4.28 -19.56
N ARG A 66 -3.91 3.04 -19.78
CA ARG A 66 -5.32 2.74 -20.00
C ARG A 66 -5.90 1.82 -18.94
N HIS A 67 -7.14 2.09 -18.57
CA HIS A 67 -7.95 1.24 -17.69
C HIS A 67 -9.19 0.74 -18.43
N PRO A 68 -9.64 -0.49 -18.18
CA PRO A 68 -10.86 -1.00 -18.80
C PRO A 68 -12.10 -0.24 -18.30
N PRO A 69 -13.16 -0.15 -19.12
CA PRO A 69 -14.44 0.42 -18.70
C PRO A 69 -14.97 -0.26 -17.44
N GLY A 70 -15.60 0.51 -16.55
CA GLY A 70 -16.18 -0.01 -15.30
C GLY A 70 -15.16 -0.22 -14.16
N SER A 71 -13.88 0.06 -14.36
CA SER A 71 -12.84 -0.01 -13.31
C SER A 71 -12.97 1.07 -12.22
N GLY A 72 -13.79 2.11 -12.45
CA GLY A 72 -13.89 3.27 -11.56
C GLY A 72 -12.69 4.22 -11.64
N LEU A 73 -11.78 4.00 -12.60
CA LEU A 73 -10.64 4.87 -12.91
C LEU A 73 -10.85 5.57 -14.26
N PRO A 74 -10.11 6.68 -14.52
CA PRO A 74 -10.11 7.32 -15.84
C PRO A 74 -9.75 6.31 -16.94
N GLY A 75 -10.44 6.34 -18.08
CA GLY A 75 -10.21 5.37 -19.15
C GLY A 75 -8.82 5.48 -19.80
N SER A 76 -8.24 6.68 -19.82
CA SER A 76 -6.87 6.93 -20.28
C SER A 76 -6.24 8.09 -19.49
N LEU A 77 -4.94 7.97 -19.21
CA LEU A 77 -4.08 8.97 -18.59
C LEU A 77 -2.77 9.04 -19.39
N ARG A 78 -2.18 10.23 -19.53
CA ARG A 78 -0.89 10.41 -20.21
C ARG A 78 0.12 11.00 -19.25
N PHE A 79 1.35 10.48 -19.31
CA PHE A 79 2.49 10.96 -18.55
C PHE A 79 3.67 11.17 -19.52
N ASP A 80 4.23 12.36 -19.51
CA ASP A 80 5.38 12.78 -20.33
C ASP A 80 6.61 13.12 -19.48
N GLU A 81 6.54 12.83 -18.18
CA GLU A 81 7.61 13.04 -17.20
C GLU A 81 7.77 11.83 -16.26
N PRO A 82 8.93 11.66 -15.59
CA PRO A 82 9.14 10.57 -14.65
C PRO A 82 8.08 10.54 -13.56
N THR A 83 7.39 9.41 -13.43
CA THR A 83 6.16 9.29 -12.63
C THR A 83 6.14 7.96 -11.87
N LEU A 84 5.74 8.02 -10.61
CA LEU A 84 5.42 6.84 -9.80
C LEU A 84 3.92 6.53 -9.92
N LEU A 85 3.60 5.29 -10.25
CA LEU A 85 2.24 4.75 -10.31
C LEU A 85 2.10 3.66 -9.26
N PHE A 86 1.25 3.87 -8.28
CA PHE A 86 0.97 2.92 -7.21
C PHE A 86 -0.48 2.45 -7.26
N TYR A 87 -0.65 1.15 -7.44
CA TYR A 87 -1.90 0.42 -7.33
C TYR A 87 -1.89 -0.38 -6.03
N PRO A 88 -2.47 0.13 -4.93
CA PRO A 88 -2.50 -0.61 -3.66
C PRO A 88 -3.42 -1.84 -3.71
N ARG A 89 -4.27 -1.93 -4.74
CA ARG A 89 -5.27 -3.00 -4.92
C ARG A 89 -5.21 -3.56 -6.35
N PRO A 90 -5.73 -4.78 -6.59
CA PRO A 90 -5.70 -5.40 -7.90
C PRO A 90 -6.56 -4.61 -8.90
N VAL A 91 -5.91 -4.01 -9.90
CA VAL A 91 -6.57 -3.29 -10.98
C VAL A 91 -5.92 -3.69 -12.30
N HIS A 92 -6.73 -4.15 -13.24
CA HIS A 92 -6.27 -4.42 -14.59
C HIS A 92 -5.94 -3.10 -15.27
N HIS A 93 -4.74 -2.97 -15.82
CA HIS A 93 -4.31 -1.76 -16.51
C HIS A 93 -3.28 -2.08 -17.60
N MET A 94 -3.15 -1.15 -18.54
CA MET A 94 -2.36 -1.37 -19.76
C MET A 94 -1.47 -0.15 -19.99
N PHE A 95 -0.19 -0.41 -20.28
CA PHE A 95 0.73 0.62 -20.74
C PHE A 95 0.79 0.59 -22.25
N HIS A 96 0.68 1.76 -22.86
CA HIS A 96 0.82 1.97 -24.29
C HIS A 96 1.96 2.97 -24.50
N ASN A 97 3.13 2.42 -24.81
CA ASN A 97 4.40 3.16 -24.92
C ASN A 97 4.84 3.27 -26.38
N PRO A 98 5.67 4.28 -26.72
CA PRO A 98 6.24 4.40 -28.06
C PRO A 98 6.91 3.11 -28.53
N PRO A 99 6.74 2.71 -29.81
CA PRO A 99 7.16 1.38 -30.28
C PRO A 99 8.68 1.23 -30.50
N GLN A 100 9.42 2.33 -30.63
CA GLN A 100 10.86 2.30 -30.98
C GLN A 100 11.77 2.75 -29.83
N GLU A 101 11.46 3.89 -29.20
CA GLU A 101 12.26 4.40 -28.06
C GLU A 101 11.88 3.72 -26.75
N GLY A 102 10.63 3.24 -26.64
CA GLY A 102 10.08 2.69 -25.41
C GLY A 102 10.08 3.69 -24.26
N SER A 103 9.64 3.23 -23.09
CA SER A 103 9.71 3.99 -21.85
C SER A 103 10.37 3.14 -20.77
N ASP A 104 11.30 3.73 -20.04
CA ASP A 104 12.16 3.00 -19.09
C ASP A 104 11.45 2.88 -17.74
N PHE A 105 11.13 1.64 -17.36
CA PHE A 105 10.41 1.36 -16.13
C PHE A 105 11.20 0.48 -15.18
N THR A 106 10.92 0.61 -13.89
CA THR A 106 11.14 -0.46 -12.91
C THR A 106 9.80 -0.78 -12.26
N CYS A 107 9.39 -2.04 -12.27
CA CYS A 107 8.07 -2.47 -11.80
C CYS A 107 8.17 -3.60 -10.77
N ALA A 108 7.42 -3.47 -9.69
CA ALA A 108 7.23 -4.50 -8.70
C ALA A 108 5.76 -4.82 -8.48
N ALA A 109 5.48 -6.09 -8.22
CA ALA A 109 4.24 -6.53 -7.61
C ALA A 109 4.35 -6.30 -6.10
N LEU A 110 3.23 -5.97 -5.45
CA LEU A 110 3.16 -5.76 -4.02
C LEU A 110 2.17 -6.75 -3.41
N ASP A 111 2.65 -7.57 -2.49
CA ASP A 111 1.81 -8.48 -1.71
C ASP A 111 1.65 -7.91 -0.30
N PHE A 112 0.40 -7.61 0.08
CA PHE A 112 0.05 -7.04 1.38
C PHE A 112 -0.50 -8.11 2.30
N ASP A 113 0.01 -8.19 3.53
CA ASP A 113 -0.59 -9.04 4.55
C ASP A 113 -2.05 -8.64 4.76
N GLY A 114 -2.97 -9.59 4.61
CA GLY A 114 -4.42 -9.35 4.66
C GLY A 114 -5.06 -8.88 3.34
N GLY A 115 -4.27 -8.71 2.27
CA GLY A 115 -4.75 -8.38 0.92
C GLY A 115 -5.62 -7.12 0.89
N ALA A 116 -6.80 -7.20 0.28
CA ALA A 116 -7.76 -6.08 0.22
C ALA A 116 -8.26 -5.60 1.60
N ARG A 117 -8.08 -6.40 2.66
CA ARG A 117 -8.44 -6.03 4.03
C ARG A 117 -7.31 -5.30 4.76
N ASN A 118 -6.13 -5.21 4.16
CA ASN A 118 -4.99 -4.49 4.73
C ASN A 118 -5.38 -3.03 5.02
N PRO A 119 -5.16 -2.52 6.25
CA PRO A 119 -5.55 -1.16 6.64
C PRO A 119 -4.98 -0.06 5.76
N VAL A 120 -3.73 -0.21 5.29
CA VAL A 120 -3.09 0.74 4.39
C VAL A 120 -3.76 0.69 3.02
N VAL A 121 -3.97 -0.51 2.47
CA VAL A 121 -4.65 -0.68 1.17
C VAL A 121 -6.05 -0.07 1.16
N ARG A 122 -6.82 -0.28 2.24
CA ARG A 122 -8.18 0.28 2.38
C ARG A 122 -8.21 1.80 2.50
N ALA A 123 -7.13 2.39 3.00
CA ALA A 123 -7.03 3.82 3.23
C ALA A 123 -6.61 4.62 2.00
N LEU A 124 -6.20 3.95 0.92
CA LEU A 124 -5.66 4.57 -0.29
C LEU A 124 -6.61 4.40 -1.48
N PRO A 125 -6.66 5.37 -2.41
CA PRO A 125 -7.41 5.24 -3.66
C PRO A 125 -6.89 4.07 -4.52
N PRO A 126 -7.67 3.60 -5.51
CA PRO A 126 -7.28 2.51 -6.40
C PRO A 126 -6.02 2.78 -7.24
N LEU A 127 -5.71 4.06 -7.50
CA LEU A 127 -4.50 4.50 -8.18
C LEU A 127 -3.99 5.78 -7.51
N ILE A 128 -2.68 5.83 -7.27
CA ILE A 128 -1.92 7.03 -6.95
C ILE A 128 -0.90 7.22 -8.07
N ALA A 129 -0.97 8.35 -8.77
CA ALA A 129 -0.04 8.72 -9.83
C ALA A 129 0.62 10.05 -9.46
N LEU A 130 1.93 10.03 -9.26
CA LEU A 130 2.68 11.19 -8.76
C LEU A 130 3.94 11.40 -9.61
N PRO A 131 4.09 12.56 -10.27
CA PRO A 131 5.36 12.92 -10.89
C PRO A 131 6.47 12.96 -9.84
N LEU A 132 7.60 12.32 -10.14
CA LEU A 132 8.70 12.15 -9.18
C LEU A 132 9.28 13.49 -8.70
N ALA A 133 9.20 14.53 -9.55
CA ALA A 133 9.64 15.89 -9.21
C ALA A 133 8.84 16.52 -8.06
N HIS A 134 7.62 16.05 -7.78
CA HIS A 134 6.76 16.55 -6.71
C HIS A 134 6.90 15.76 -5.40
N VAL A 135 7.58 14.61 -5.43
CA VAL A 135 7.65 13.69 -4.28
C VAL A 135 9.04 13.73 -3.65
N ALA A 136 9.27 14.77 -2.86
CA ALA A 136 10.54 14.97 -2.16
C ALA A 136 10.88 13.80 -1.23
N GLY A 137 12.15 13.42 -1.18
CA GLY A 137 12.70 12.41 -0.29
C GLY A 137 12.79 11.00 -0.89
N LEU A 138 12.24 10.74 -2.08
CA LEU A 138 12.36 9.43 -2.75
C LEU A 138 13.63 9.31 -3.61
N GLU A 139 14.29 10.42 -3.92
CA GLU A 139 15.30 10.54 -4.98
C GLU A 139 16.47 9.57 -4.75
N GLN A 140 16.97 9.49 -3.52
CA GLN A 140 18.11 8.65 -3.18
C GLN A 140 17.76 7.15 -3.28
N SER A 141 16.59 6.76 -2.78
CA SER A 141 16.16 5.36 -2.85
C SER A 141 15.81 4.94 -4.27
N LEU A 142 15.24 5.83 -5.07
CA LEU A 142 15.00 5.59 -6.50
C LEU A 142 16.31 5.50 -7.27
N ALA A 143 17.30 6.35 -6.99
CA ALA A 143 18.62 6.27 -7.60
C ALA A 143 19.30 4.92 -7.30
N LEU A 144 19.24 4.46 -6.04
CA LEU A 144 19.73 3.13 -5.66
C LEU A 144 18.94 2.02 -6.36
N LEU A 145 17.62 2.13 -6.41
CA LEU A 145 16.76 1.15 -7.08
C LEU A 145 17.13 1.04 -8.57
N PHE A 146 17.26 2.16 -9.28
CA PHE A 146 17.63 2.16 -10.69
C PHE A 146 19.06 1.66 -10.94
N ALA A 147 19.99 1.96 -10.04
CA ALA A 147 21.37 1.47 -10.14
C ALA A 147 21.43 -0.06 -9.94
N GLU A 148 20.72 -0.57 -8.94
CA GLU A 148 20.67 -2.01 -8.64
C GLU A 148 19.96 -2.77 -9.75
N ALA A 149 18.83 -2.25 -10.20
CA ALA A 149 18.10 -2.82 -11.31
C ALA A 149 19.05 -2.88 -12.54
N GLY A 150 19.74 -1.78 -12.88
CA GLY A 150 20.63 -1.70 -14.03
C GLY A 150 21.79 -2.71 -14.11
N GLN A 151 22.08 -3.47 -13.04
CA GLN A 151 23.22 -4.37 -12.96
C GLN A 151 22.79 -5.78 -12.51
N VAL A 152 22.96 -6.78 -13.39
CA VAL A 152 22.70 -8.17 -13.02
C VAL A 152 23.87 -8.71 -12.19
N ARG A 153 23.72 -8.67 -10.86
CA ARG A 153 24.71 -9.20 -9.89
C ARG A 153 24.06 -10.20 -8.92
N CYS A 154 24.87 -10.92 -8.15
CA CYS A 154 24.35 -11.81 -7.12
C CYS A 154 23.49 -11.00 -6.11
N GLY A 155 22.29 -11.49 -5.80
CA GLY A 155 21.39 -10.83 -4.86
C GLY A 155 20.60 -9.64 -5.41
N HIS A 156 20.79 -9.22 -6.67
CA HIS A 156 20.18 -7.98 -7.19
C HIS A 156 18.65 -7.93 -7.06
N ARG A 157 17.95 -9.03 -7.36
CA ARG A 157 16.49 -9.10 -7.22
C ARG A 157 16.05 -8.88 -5.77
N LEU A 158 16.71 -9.55 -4.82
CA LEU A 158 16.39 -9.42 -3.40
C LEU A 158 16.65 -7.99 -2.92
N LEU A 159 17.75 -7.36 -3.34
CA LEU A 159 18.04 -5.98 -2.99
C LEU A 159 17.04 -5.02 -3.62
N ALA A 160 16.67 -5.21 -4.89
CA ALA A 160 15.63 -4.42 -5.56
C ALA A 160 14.27 -4.54 -4.86
N ASP A 161 13.87 -5.75 -4.43
CA ASP A 161 12.65 -5.97 -3.64
C ASP A 161 12.67 -5.11 -2.36
N ARG A 162 13.79 -5.11 -1.62
CA ARG A 162 13.94 -4.29 -0.40
C ARG A 162 13.93 -2.79 -0.71
N LEU A 163 14.55 -2.37 -1.81
CA LEU A 163 14.54 -0.97 -2.23
C LEU A 163 13.12 -0.51 -2.62
N PHE A 164 12.31 -1.36 -3.24
CA PHE A 164 10.90 -1.07 -3.47
C PHE A 164 10.09 -0.94 -2.17
N GLU A 165 10.34 -1.78 -1.18
CA GLU A 165 9.72 -1.65 0.15
C GLU A 165 10.13 -0.33 0.83
N VAL A 166 11.39 0.08 0.70
CA VAL A 166 11.88 1.38 1.19
C VAL A 166 11.22 2.55 0.46
N VAL A 167 11.07 2.48 -0.87
CA VAL A 167 10.35 3.48 -1.67
C VAL A 167 8.88 3.55 -1.24
N LEU A 168 8.23 2.41 -1.01
CA LEU A 168 6.85 2.36 -0.55
C LEU A 168 6.68 3.02 0.83
N ILE A 169 7.59 2.77 1.78
CA ILE A 169 7.55 3.42 3.10
C ILE A 169 7.67 4.94 2.98
N GLN A 170 8.59 5.42 2.14
CA GLN A 170 8.78 6.86 1.91
C GLN A 170 7.58 7.49 1.20
N LEU A 171 7.01 6.79 0.22
CA LEU A 171 5.76 7.19 -0.42
C LEU A 171 4.64 7.32 0.61
N LEU A 172 4.46 6.34 1.51
CA LEU A 172 3.44 6.40 2.56
C LEU A 172 3.65 7.58 3.52
N ARG A 173 4.91 7.91 3.86
CA ARG A 173 5.23 9.11 4.64
C ARG A 173 4.81 10.38 3.91
N TRP A 174 5.20 10.49 2.63
CA TRP A 174 4.83 11.63 1.81
C TRP A 174 3.31 11.77 1.67
N LEU A 175 2.59 10.66 1.46
CA LEU A 175 1.13 10.63 1.38
C LEU A 175 0.44 11.05 2.66
N ILE A 176 1.01 10.76 3.84
CA ILE A 176 0.47 11.29 5.09
C ILE A 176 0.69 12.80 5.15
N ASP A 177 1.85 13.30 4.78
CA ASP A 177 2.14 14.73 4.89
C ASP A 177 1.42 15.58 3.80
N HIS A 178 1.10 14.98 2.65
CA HIS A 178 0.51 15.65 1.48
C HIS A 178 -0.79 14.97 1.03
N HIS A 179 -1.60 14.46 1.97
CA HIS A 179 -2.76 13.63 1.67
C HIS A 179 -3.79 14.32 0.75
N GLN A 180 -3.96 15.64 0.86
CA GLN A 180 -4.87 16.41 0.02
C GLN A 180 -4.41 16.46 -1.44
N GLU A 181 -3.11 16.67 -1.67
CA GLU A 181 -2.49 16.69 -3.00
C GLU A 181 -2.58 15.31 -3.67
N ALA A 182 -2.49 14.24 -2.88
CA ALA A 182 -2.70 12.87 -3.35
C ALA A 182 -4.18 12.50 -3.57
N GLY A 183 -5.12 13.43 -3.38
CA GLY A 183 -6.56 13.19 -3.53
C GLY A 183 -7.19 12.37 -2.41
N ILE A 184 -6.51 12.17 -1.27
CA ILE A 184 -6.98 11.39 -0.13
C ILE A 184 -7.72 12.31 0.84
N GLN A 185 -9.05 12.37 0.75
CA GLN A 185 -9.84 13.35 1.51
C GLN A 185 -10.19 12.92 2.94
N ALA A 186 -10.29 11.61 3.20
CA ALA A 186 -10.70 11.08 4.49
C ALA A 186 -10.09 9.68 4.72
N GLY A 187 -10.22 9.18 5.95
CA GLY A 187 -9.77 7.85 6.33
C GLY A 187 -8.51 7.85 7.18
N LEU A 188 -7.83 6.70 7.24
CA LEU A 188 -6.65 6.51 8.09
C LEU A 188 -5.51 7.46 7.73
N ILE A 189 -5.18 7.62 6.44
CA ILE A 189 -4.08 8.51 6.02
C ILE A 189 -4.36 9.95 6.47
N ALA A 190 -5.53 10.50 6.15
CA ALA A 190 -5.95 11.83 6.59
C ALA A 190 -5.97 11.97 8.13
N GLY A 191 -6.36 10.92 8.85
CA GLY A 191 -6.32 10.88 10.31
C GLY A 191 -4.90 10.92 10.88
N LEU A 192 -3.94 10.24 10.24
CA LEU A 192 -2.52 10.30 10.60
C LEU A 192 -1.85 11.63 10.21
N SER A 193 -2.45 12.38 9.28
CA SER A 193 -2.02 13.73 8.90
C SER A 193 -2.38 14.77 9.97
N ASP A 194 -3.50 14.64 10.68
CA ASP A 194 -3.85 15.55 11.80
C ASP A 194 -3.00 15.20 13.04
N PRO A 195 -2.14 16.11 13.54
CA PRO A 195 -1.22 15.80 14.64
C PRO A 195 -1.89 15.40 15.96
N ARG A 196 -3.14 15.84 16.19
CA ARG A 196 -3.92 15.47 17.38
C ARG A 196 -4.53 14.09 17.21
N LEU A 197 -5.14 13.82 16.06
CA LEU A 197 -5.72 12.50 15.78
C LEU A 197 -4.65 11.42 15.66
N ALA A 198 -3.49 11.73 15.07
CA ALA A 198 -2.35 10.83 14.96
C ALA A 198 -1.93 10.26 16.31
N ARG A 199 -1.88 11.08 17.38
CA ARG A 199 -1.60 10.60 18.75
C ARG A 199 -2.56 9.52 19.22
N ALA A 200 -3.86 9.73 18.98
CA ALA A 200 -4.88 8.77 19.38
C ALA A 200 -4.81 7.51 18.51
N LEU A 201 -4.71 7.66 17.19
CA LEU A 201 -4.65 6.56 16.24
C LEU A 201 -3.44 5.65 16.50
N VAL A 202 -2.25 6.23 16.64
CA VAL A 202 -1.02 5.48 16.92
C VAL A 202 -1.13 4.73 18.25
N ALA A 203 -1.65 5.38 19.31
CA ALA A 203 -1.85 4.71 20.60
C ALA A 203 -2.85 3.54 20.51
N LEU A 204 -3.91 3.67 19.71
CA LEU A 204 -4.86 2.59 19.43
C LEU A 204 -4.21 1.45 18.63
N HIS A 205 -3.33 1.78 17.69
CA HIS A 205 -2.60 0.80 16.89
C HIS A 205 -1.59 0.03 17.70
N GLU A 206 -0.80 0.71 18.54
CA GLU A 206 0.24 0.13 19.37
C GLU A 206 -0.35 -0.78 20.46
N ALA A 207 -1.37 -0.30 21.17
CA ALA A 207 -1.94 -0.98 22.33
C ALA A 207 -3.45 -1.21 22.19
N PRO A 208 -3.91 -2.01 21.20
CA PRO A 208 -5.32 -2.22 20.94
C PRO A 208 -6.05 -2.93 22.09
N GLY A 209 -5.34 -3.70 22.92
CA GLY A 209 -5.90 -4.45 24.05
C GLY A 209 -6.25 -3.63 25.29
N GLU A 210 -5.79 -2.38 25.37
CA GLU A 210 -6.07 -1.50 26.49
C GLU A 210 -7.58 -1.18 26.63
N PRO A 211 -8.08 -0.90 27.85
CA PRO A 211 -9.45 -0.45 28.08
C PRO A 211 -9.62 0.98 27.56
N TRP A 212 -9.80 1.10 26.25
CA TRP A 212 -10.07 2.34 25.56
C TRP A 212 -11.54 2.71 25.68
N ASP A 213 -11.79 3.90 26.21
CA ASP A 213 -13.07 4.59 26.14
C ASP A 213 -12.89 5.94 25.44
N LEU A 214 -14.02 6.61 25.12
CA LEU A 214 -13.98 7.90 24.44
C LEU A 214 -13.20 8.97 25.23
N PRO A 215 -13.33 9.10 26.56
CA PRO A 215 -12.47 9.98 27.36
C PRO A 215 -10.98 9.73 27.19
N ARG A 216 -10.51 8.48 27.26
CA ARG A 216 -9.10 8.12 27.14
C ARG A 216 -8.56 8.39 25.73
N MET A 217 -9.34 8.11 24.69
CA MET A 217 -8.98 8.44 23.31
C MET A 217 -8.86 9.96 23.11
N ALA A 218 -9.84 10.73 23.60
CA ALA A 218 -9.83 12.19 23.51
C ALA A 218 -8.66 12.81 24.28
N ALA A 219 -8.32 12.25 25.45
CA ALA A 219 -7.17 12.66 26.24
C ALA A 219 -5.84 12.45 25.48
N ARG A 220 -5.66 11.32 24.77
CA ARG A 220 -4.50 11.11 23.90
C ARG A 220 -4.42 12.14 22.77
N ALA A 221 -5.58 12.49 22.19
CA ALA A 221 -5.65 13.56 21.19
C ALA A 221 -5.45 14.96 21.78
N GLY A 222 -5.48 15.16 23.11
CA GLY A 222 -5.45 16.48 23.74
C GLY A 222 -6.70 17.31 23.40
N MET A 223 -7.86 16.66 23.32
CA MET A 223 -9.13 17.26 22.91
C MET A 223 -10.23 16.97 23.93
N SER A 224 -11.28 17.79 23.97
CA SER A 224 -12.50 17.43 24.70
C SER A 224 -13.21 16.26 24.02
N ARG A 225 -14.05 15.52 24.77
CA ARG A 225 -14.77 14.34 24.26
C ARG A 225 -15.59 14.62 23.01
N SER A 226 -16.36 15.72 23.02
CA SER A 226 -17.24 16.12 21.92
C SER A 226 -16.43 16.56 20.70
N ALA A 227 -15.41 17.40 20.90
CA ALA A 227 -14.54 17.84 19.82
C ALA A 227 -13.80 16.67 19.17
N PHE A 228 -13.24 15.75 19.97
CA PHE A 228 -12.56 14.56 19.47
C PHE A 228 -13.50 13.70 18.63
N ALA A 229 -14.68 13.35 19.14
CA ALA A 229 -15.63 12.51 18.41
C ALA A 229 -16.07 13.14 17.08
N ALA A 230 -16.35 14.44 17.08
CA ALA A 230 -16.76 15.18 15.88
C ALA A 230 -15.63 15.24 14.84
N THR A 231 -14.42 15.65 15.26
CA THR A 231 -13.26 15.75 14.37
C THR A 231 -12.83 14.38 13.84
N PHE A 232 -12.80 13.36 14.69
CA PHE A 232 -12.45 12.00 14.27
C PHE A 232 -13.44 11.49 13.21
N ARG A 233 -14.75 11.66 13.42
CA ARG A 233 -15.75 11.25 12.42
C ARG A 233 -15.60 12.02 11.10
N LEU A 234 -15.33 13.32 11.17
CA LEU A 234 -15.15 14.16 9.98
C LEU A 234 -13.92 13.73 9.16
N VAL A 235 -12.77 13.53 9.82
CA VAL A 235 -11.48 13.27 9.16
C VAL A 235 -11.30 11.79 8.81
N VAL A 236 -11.60 10.90 9.75
CA VAL A 236 -11.41 9.44 9.57
C VAL A 236 -12.62 8.80 8.87
N GLY A 237 -13.78 9.46 8.87
CA GLY A 237 -15.00 8.99 8.20
C GLY A 237 -15.85 8.01 9.02
N GLN A 238 -15.46 7.69 10.26
CA GLN A 238 -16.22 6.80 11.15
C GLN A 238 -16.06 7.15 12.63
N PRO A 239 -16.95 6.69 13.53
CA PRO A 239 -16.81 6.91 14.97
C PRO A 239 -15.54 6.25 15.58
N PRO A 240 -14.95 6.83 16.64
CA PRO A 240 -13.73 6.28 17.26
C PRO A 240 -13.86 4.84 17.78
N ALA A 241 -15.01 4.48 18.37
CA ALA A 241 -15.26 3.14 18.91
C ALA A 241 -15.38 2.09 17.80
N ASP A 242 -16.02 2.46 16.69
CA ASP A 242 -16.15 1.60 15.50
C ASP A 242 -14.78 1.40 14.85
N TYR A 243 -13.97 2.46 14.78
CA TYR A 243 -12.59 2.38 14.32
C TYR A 243 -11.75 1.37 15.12
N LEU A 244 -11.78 1.46 16.46
CA LEU A 244 -11.05 0.52 17.31
C LEU A 244 -11.58 -0.91 17.16
N THR A 245 -12.90 -1.08 17.00
CA THR A 245 -13.49 -2.39 16.76
C THR A 245 -12.99 -2.99 15.45
N ASP A 246 -12.98 -2.22 14.36
CA ASP A 246 -12.45 -2.66 13.07
C ASP A 246 -10.98 -3.04 13.15
N TRP A 247 -10.19 -2.21 13.83
CA TRP A 247 -8.77 -2.46 14.03
C TRP A 247 -8.54 -3.77 14.78
N ARG A 248 -9.22 -3.97 15.92
CA ARG A 248 -9.17 -5.22 16.70
C ARG A 248 -9.58 -6.43 15.87
N LEU A 249 -10.66 -6.34 15.09
CA LEU A 249 -11.09 -7.45 14.26
C LEU A 249 -10.12 -7.77 13.11
N THR A 250 -9.48 -6.75 12.54
CA THR A 250 -8.43 -6.94 11.53
C THR A 250 -7.23 -7.68 12.13
N LEU A 251 -6.84 -7.34 13.36
CA LEU A 251 -5.81 -8.06 14.10
C LEU A 251 -6.24 -9.49 14.47
N ALA A 252 -7.49 -9.67 14.89
CA ALA A 252 -8.03 -11.00 15.18
C ALA A 252 -7.97 -11.89 13.93
N GLN A 253 -8.38 -11.40 12.77
CA GLN A 253 -8.26 -12.12 11.49
C GLN A 253 -6.82 -12.55 11.21
N ALA A 254 -5.85 -11.64 11.38
CA ALA A 254 -4.43 -11.95 11.18
C ALA A 254 -3.94 -13.04 12.14
N GLN A 255 -4.25 -12.93 13.43
CA GLN A 255 -3.84 -13.90 14.45
C GLN A 255 -4.50 -15.27 14.29
N LEU A 256 -5.79 -15.29 13.93
CA LEU A 256 -6.54 -16.53 13.71
C LEU A 256 -6.03 -17.29 12.48
N ARG A 257 -5.63 -16.59 11.40
CA ARG A 257 -4.98 -17.23 10.24
C ARG A 257 -3.66 -17.92 10.59
N LEU A 258 -2.99 -17.47 11.66
CA LEU A 258 -1.79 -18.10 12.20
C LEU A 258 -2.12 -19.25 13.17
N GLY A 259 -3.38 -19.67 13.27
CA GLY A 259 -3.83 -20.78 14.11
C GLY A 259 -3.97 -20.43 15.59
N ARG A 260 -3.93 -19.15 15.97
CA ARG A 260 -4.02 -18.77 17.40
C ARG A 260 -5.42 -19.07 17.97
N PRO A 261 -5.53 -19.57 19.22
CA PRO A 261 -6.83 -19.84 19.83
C PRO A 261 -7.67 -18.57 20.05
N VAL A 262 -8.95 -18.59 19.65
CA VAL A 262 -9.90 -17.46 19.78
C VAL A 262 -9.92 -16.86 21.19
N LYS A 263 -9.86 -17.71 22.24
CA LYS A 263 -9.83 -17.24 23.64
C LYS A 263 -8.61 -16.38 23.94
N SER A 264 -7.43 -16.76 23.44
CA SER A 264 -6.20 -15.99 23.66
C SER A 264 -6.22 -14.66 22.92
N VAL A 265 -6.65 -14.69 21.64
CA VAL A 265 -6.81 -13.52 20.78
C VAL A 265 -7.80 -12.53 21.38
N ALA A 266 -8.92 -13.00 21.94
CA ALA A 266 -9.92 -12.16 22.57
C ALA A 266 -9.33 -11.35 23.74
N LEU A 267 -8.63 -12.01 24.67
CA LEU A 267 -8.05 -11.35 25.84
C LEU A 267 -6.96 -10.35 25.45
N GLU A 268 -6.09 -10.71 24.53
CA GLU A 268 -5.01 -9.83 24.04
C GLU A 268 -5.54 -8.56 23.36
N LEU A 269 -6.68 -8.68 22.67
CA LEU A 269 -7.33 -7.56 21.99
C LEU A 269 -8.34 -6.81 22.87
N GLY A 270 -8.35 -7.07 24.18
CA GLY A 270 -9.14 -6.31 25.15
C GLY A 270 -10.63 -6.68 25.19
N TYR A 271 -11.01 -7.87 24.67
CA TYR A 271 -12.34 -8.43 24.87
C TYR A 271 -12.37 -9.26 26.17
N ALA A 272 -13.48 -9.15 26.91
CA ALA A 272 -13.64 -9.84 28.19
C ALA A 272 -13.54 -11.38 28.10
N ASN A 273 -13.93 -11.96 26.96
CA ASN A 273 -13.87 -13.40 26.70
C ASN A 273 -14.04 -13.72 25.21
N ALA A 274 -13.85 -14.99 24.84
CA ALA A 274 -14.02 -15.49 23.47
C ALA A 274 -15.41 -15.17 22.90
N SER A 275 -16.48 -15.28 23.71
CA SER A 275 -17.84 -14.99 23.26
C SER A 275 -18.03 -13.52 22.90
N ALA A 276 -17.38 -12.59 23.62
CA ALA A 276 -17.41 -11.16 23.32
C ALA A 276 -16.72 -10.86 21.97
N LEU A 277 -15.55 -11.45 21.72
CA LEU A 277 -14.89 -11.36 20.42
C LEU A 277 -15.78 -11.94 19.31
N SER A 278 -16.32 -13.15 19.50
CA SER A 278 -17.17 -13.79 18.49
C SER A 278 -18.42 -12.97 18.17
N ARG A 279 -19.07 -12.33 19.16
CA ARG A 279 -20.22 -11.43 18.91
C ARG A 279 -19.81 -10.22 18.08
N ALA A 280 -18.70 -9.55 18.43
CA ALA A 280 -18.21 -8.41 17.66
C ALA A 280 -17.82 -8.81 16.24
N PHE A 281 -17.17 -9.96 16.09
CA PHE A 281 -16.75 -10.54 14.81
C PHE A 281 -17.97 -10.82 13.92
N THR A 282 -18.98 -11.54 14.43
CA THR A 282 -20.21 -11.84 13.68
C THR A 282 -20.98 -10.57 13.35
N ALA A 283 -21.11 -9.63 14.28
CA ALA A 283 -21.82 -8.37 14.04
C ALA A 283 -21.17 -7.54 12.93
N ARG A 284 -19.84 -7.56 12.82
CA ARG A 284 -19.11 -6.75 11.85
C ARG A 284 -18.84 -7.44 10.52
N LEU A 285 -18.65 -8.75 10.53
CA LEU A 285 -18.22 -9.55 9.37
C LEU A 285 -19.31 -10.51 8.85
N GLY A 286 -20.45 -10.61 9.54
CA GLY A 286 -21.61 -11.42 9.12
C GLY A 286 -21.45 -12.92 9.38
N GLN A 287 -20.34 -13.36 9.97
CA GLN A 287 -20.04 -14.77 10.20
C GLN A 287 -19.16 -14.95 11.44
N SER A 288 -19.23 -16.13 12.07
CA SER A 288 -18.40 -16.42 13.24
C SER A 288 -16.91 -16.57 12.87
N PRO A 289 -15.97 -16.43 13.84
CA PRO A 289 -14.55 -16.65 13.59
C PRO A 289 -14.22 -18.01 12.96
N ARG A 290 -14.92 -19.07 13.37
CA ARG A 290 -14.75 -20.43 12.84
C ARG A 290 -15.17 -20.52 11.37
N GLN A 291 -16.39 -20.09 11.06
CA GLN A 291 -16.90 -20.08 9.68
C GLN A 291 -16.03 -19.20 8.77
N TRP A 292 -15.40 -18.17 9.33
CA TRP A 292 -14.45 -17.34 8.60
C TRP A 292 -13.14 -18.03 8.28
N LEU A 293 -12.57 -18.81 9.19
CA LEU A 293 -11.40 -19.63 8.88
C LEU A 293 -11.71 -20.70 7.83
N GLU A 294 -12.82 -21.42 7.99
CA GLU A 294 -13.25 -22.47 7.04
C GLU A 294 -13.34 -21.91 5.60
N ARG A 295 -13.96 -20.73 5.41
CA ARG A 295 -14.02 -20.07 4.09
C ARG A 295 -12.69 -19.59 3.54
N GLU A 296 -11.77 -19.14 4.40
CA GLU A 296 -10.44 -18.68 3.95
C GLU A 296 -9.55 -19.87 3.56
N GLU A 297 -9.80 -21.06 4.10
CA GLU A 297 -9.13 -22.31 3.69
C GLU A 297 -9.66 -22.81 2.34
N GLU A 298 -10.99 -22.87 2.17
CA GLU A 298 -11.64 -23.23 0.90
C GLU A 298 -11.22 -22.31 -0.27
N GLY A 299 -11.07 -21.00 0.00
CA GLY A 299 -10.59 -20.02 -0.99
C GLY A 299 -9.14 -20.24 -1.43
N LYS A 300 -8.27 -20.76 -0.56
CA LYS A 300 -6.86 -21.05 -0.88
C LYS A 300 -6.71 -22.34 -1.68
N GLU A 301 -7.53 -23.36 -1.41
CA GLU A 301 -7.51 -24.62 -2.16
C GLU A 301 -7.94 -24.41 -3.62
N GLY A 302 -8.96 -23.58 -3.85
CA GLY A 302 -9.38 -23.18 -5.20
C GLY A 302 -8.33 -22.37 -5.96
N GLU A 303 -7.57 -21.50 -5.27
CA GLU A 303 -6.50 -20.69 -5.86
C GLU A 303 -5.22 -21.51 -6.15
N THR A 304 -4.96 -22.55 -5.36
CA THR A 304 -3.81 -23.47 -5.55
C THR A 304 -4.07 -24.46 -6.70
N ALA A 305 -5.31 -24.93 -6.86
CA ALA A 305 -5.71 -25.77 -7.99
C ALA A 305 -5.65 -25.01 -9.34
N GLY A 306 -5.92 -23.70 -9.34
CA GLY A 306 -5.78 -22.83 -10.52
C GLY A 306 -4.35 -22.45 -10.89
N LYS A 307 -3.36 -22.69 -10.01
CA LYS A 307 -1.93 -22.43 -10.24
C LYS A 307 -1.19 -23.59 -10.91
N LEU A 308 -1.82 -24.74 -11.13
CA LEU A 308 -1.23 -25.93 -11.76
C LEU A 308 -1.25 -25.90 -13.30
N LEU A 309 -1.06 -24.71 -13.88
CA LEU A 309 -0.72 -24.52 -15.30
C LEU A 309 0.52 -23.61 -15.33
N PRO A 310 1.67 -24.06 -15.87
CA PRO A 310 2.90 -23.29 -15.80
C PRO A 310 2.76 -21.95 -16.53
N ALA A 311 3.25 -20.88 -15.89
CA ALA A 311 3.33 -19.51 -16.41
C ALA A 311 4.45 -19.34 -17.46
N ASP A 312 4.75 -20.40 -18.21
CA ASP A 312 5.80 -20.48 -19.21
C ASP A 312 5.16 -20.48 -20.60
N ALA A 313 4.32 -19.48 -20.90
CA ALA A 313 3.72 -19.31 -22.23
C ALA A 313 3.34 -17.84 -22.57
N ALA A 314 3.97 -16.84 -21.94
CA ALA A 314 3.79 -15.43 -22.31
C ALA A 314 5.12 -14.69 -22.55
N ALA A 315 6.20 -15.44 -22.82
CA ALA A 315 7.48 -14.92 -23.27
C ALA A 315 7.94 -15.74 -24.50
N GLY A 316 7.35 -15.48 -25.67
CA GLY A 316 7.64 -16.23 -26.88
C GLY A 316 7.17 -15.53 -28.15
N LEU A 317 7.99 -14.59 -28.63
CA LEU A 317 8.36 -14.26 -30.02
C LEU A 317 8.56 -12.75 -30.18
N LEU A 318 9.81 -12.30 -29.98
CA LEU A 318 10.32 -11.11 -30.66
C LEU A 318 10.95 -11.59 -31.98
N PRO A 319 10.57 -11.05 -33.15
CA PRO A 319 11.31 -11.32 -34.37
C PRO A 319 12.71 -10.68 -34.30
N SER A 320 13.74 -11.49 -34.58
CA SER A 320 15.14 -11.07 -34.68
C SER A 320 15.34 -10.04 -35.80
N PRO A 321 16.24 -9.05 -35.66
CA PRO A 321 16.47 -8.04 -36.69
C PRO A 321 17.14 -8.66 -37.91
N ALA A 322 16.55 -8.41 -39.08
CA ALA A 322 17.09 -8.79 -40.37
C ALA A 322 18.51 -8.22 -40.56
N ARG A 323 19.49 -9.09 -40.75
CA ARG A 323 20.80 -8.72 -41.28
C ARG A 323 20.63 -8.39 -42.76
N GLY A 324 20.83 -7.12 -43.10
CA GLY A 324 21.10 -6.72 -44.47
C GLY A 324 22.43 -7.32 -44.98
N ARG A 325 22.34 -8.00 -46.12
CA ARG A 325 23.37 -8.12 -47.17
C ARG A 325 22.56 -8.14 -48.46
N GLY A 326 22.71 -7.20 -49.39
CA GLY A 326 23.95 -6.88 -50.07
C GLY A 326 23.83 -7.46 -51.48
N ALA A 327 23.80 -6.57 -52.47
CA ALA A 327 23.51 -6.82 -53.87
C ALA A 327 24.53 -7.73 -54.60
N GLY A 328 24.10 -8.24 -55.77
CA GLY A 328 24.88 -8.97 -56.79
C GLY A 328 24.20 -10.30 -57.11
N GLY A 329 23.65 -10.59 -58.29
CA GLY A 329 23.99 -10.16 -59.64
C GLY A 329 24.40 -11.41 -60.43
N GLU A 330 23.69 -11.69 -61.52
CA GLU A 330 24.05 -12.63 -62.63
C GLU A 330 24.07 -14.13 -62.26
N GLY A 331 23.66 -15.12 -63.06
CA GLY A 331 23.26 -15.25 -64.46
C GLY A 331 23.42 -16.75 -64.83
N GLY A 332 22.67 -17.25 -65.81
CA GLY A 332 23.11 -18.39 -66.64
C GLY A 332 22.71 -19.82 -66.24
N SER A 333 21.65 -20.29 -66.90
CA SER A 333 21.51 -21.53 -67.70
C SER A 333 22.08 -22.90 -67.29
N VAL A 334 21.21 -23.88 -67.62
CA VAL A 334 21.34 -25.34 -67.86
C VAL A 334 21.15 -26.24 -66.64
#